data_AF-A0A9N9IS15-F1
#
_entry.id   AF-A0A9N9IS15-F1
#
_cell.length_a   1.000
_cell.length_b   1.000
_cell.length_c   1.000
_cell.angle_alpha   90.00
_cell.angle_beta   90.00
_cell.angle_gamma   90.00
#
_symmetry.space_group_name_H-M   'P 1'
#
loop_
_entity.id
_entity.type
_entity.pdbx_description
1 polymer ?
#
loop_
_entity_poly.entity_id
_entity_poly.type
_entity_poly.pdbx_seq_one_letter_code
_entity_poly.pdbx_strand_id
1 'polypeptide(L)'
;LWEAGFKERYYKQKFGVELPNKEFQNNYIEGLCWVLKYYFQGVPSWKWYYPYHYSPFASDFIDIGDIQVYFELGEPFKPFEQLMSVLPAHSKEHLPVPFQKLMTEEDSEIICFYPKEFKIDLNGKKFAWQ
;
A
#
# COMPACT_ATOMS: atom_id res chain seq x y z
N LEU A 1 6.58 -10.99 -19.35
CA LEU A 1 5.24 -11.64 -19.25
C LEU A 1 4.98 -12.62 -20.38
N TRP A 2 5.55 -12.45 -21.57
CA TRP A 2 5.26 -13.27 -22.76
C TRP A 2 6.03 -14.61 -22.83
N GLU A 3 6.97 -14.85 -21.92
CA GLU A 3 7.78 -16.07 -21.85
C GLU A 3 7.36 -16.98 -20.69
N ALA A 4 7.64 -18.27 -20.79
CA ALA A 4 7.43 -19.24 -19.71
C ALA A 4 8.16 -18.81 -18.41
N GLY A 5 7.61 -19.19 -17.25
CA GLY A 5 8.13 -18.81 -15.93
C GLY A 5 7.91 -17.34 -15.56
N PHE A 6 7.06 -16.61 -16.29
CA PHE A 6 6.81 -15.18 -16.00
C PHE A 6 6.25 -14.95 -14.60
N LYS A 7 5.45 -15.89 -14.07
CA LYS A 7 4.77 -15.77 -12.78
C LYS A 7 5.78 -15.74 -11.63
N GLU A 8 6.74 -16.67 -11.64
CA GLU A 8 7.82 -16.73 -10.66
C GLU A 8 8.70 -15.48 -10.73
N ARG A 9 9.10 -15.06 -11.95
CA ARG A 9 9.90 -13.84 -12.13
C ARG A 9 9.17 -12.60 -11.64
N TYR A 10 7.87 -12.50 -11.89
CA TYR A 10 7.04 -11.38 -11.45
C TYR A 10 7.00 -11.29 -9.93
N TYR A 11 6.64 -12.37 -9.23
CA TYR A 11 6.55 -12.33 -7.77
C TYR A 11 7.91 -12.10 -7.10
N LYS A 12 8.97 -12.72 -7.62
CA LYS A 12 10.32 -12.50 -7.11
C LYS A 12 10.78 -11.04 -7.27
N GLN A 13 10.49 -10.43 -8.42
CA GLN A 13 10.92 -9.06 -8.71
C GLN A 13 10.05 -7.99 -8.04
N LYS A 14 8.72 -8.17 -8.03
CA LYS A 14 7.76 -7.13 -7.65
C LYS A 14 7.33 -7.21 -6.18
N PHE A 15 7.25 -8.42 -5.64
CA PHE A 15 6.83 -8.67 -4.26
C PHE A 15 8.01 -9.10 -3.37
N GLY A 16 9.15 -9.50 -3.94
CA GLY A 16 10.28 -10.01 -3.18
C GLY A 16 10.01 -11.37 -2.53
N VAL A 17 9.01 -12.12 -3.01
CA VAL A 17 8.59 -13.41 -2.46
C VAL A 17 8.76 -14.52 -3.49
N GLU A 18 9.03 -15.74 -2.99
CA GLU A 18 8.98 -16.96 -3.78
C GLU A 18 7.64 -17.67 -3.58
N LEU A 19 7.13 -18.34 -4.62
CA LEU A 19 5.88 -19.08 -4.55
C LEU A 19 6.06 -20.41 -3.79
N PRO A 20 5.04 -20.95 -3.11
CA PRO A 20 3.66 -20.46 -3.04
C PRO A 20 3.39 -19.61 -1.77
N ASN A 21 3.48 -18.28 -1.88
CA ASN A 21 2.92 -17.37 -0.88
C ASN A 21 1.51 -16.95 -1.36
N LYS A 22 0.50 -17.00 -0.48
CA LYS A 22 -0.90 -16.64 -0.78
C LYS A 22 -1.38 -15.39 -0.04
N GLU A 23 -0.55 -14.77 0.80
CA GLU A 23 -0.95 -13.66 1.67
C GLU A 23 -1.46 -12.45 0.87
N PHE A 24 -0.81 -12.13 -0.24
CA PHE A 24 -1.23 -11.05 -1.14
C PHE A 24 -2.58 -11.32 -1.80
N GLN A 25 -3.00 -12.58 -1.96
CA GLN A 25 -4.30 -12.94 -2.54
C GLN A 25 -5.41 -12.56 -1.58
N ASN A 26 -5.26 -12.94 -0.31
CA ASN A 26 -6.22 -12.62 0.75
C ASN A 26 -6.36 -11.11 0.93
N ASN A 27 -5.24 -10.39 1.05
CA ASN A 27 -5.25 -8.93 1.14
C ASN A 27 -5.94 -8.25 -0.06
N TYR A 28 -5.79 -8.81 -1.27
CA TYR A 28 -6.44 -8.25 -2.45
C TYR A 28 -7.96 -8.49 -2.42
N ILE A 29 -8.41 -9.68 -2.02
CA ILE A 29 -9.84 -9.98 -1.83
C ILE A 29 -10.45 -9.12 -0.74
N GLU A 30 -9.77 -8.97 0.40
CA GLU A 30 -10.17 -8.03 1.45
C GLU A 30 -10.34 -6.62 0.89
N GLY A 31 -9.42 -6.15 0.04
CA GLY A 31 -9.54 -4.84 -0.59
C GLY A 31 -10.75 -4.68 -1.50
N LEU A 32 -11.08 -5.70 -2.28
CA LEU A 32 -12.31 -5.70 -3.09
C LEU A 32 -13.56 -5.61 -2.19
N CYS A 33 -13.59 -6.37 -1.09
CA CYS A 33 -14.67 -6.28 -0.10
C CYS A 33 -14.71 -4.90 0.59
N TRP A 34 -13.55 -4.31 0.90
CA TRP A 34 -13.44 -2.99 1.51
C TRP A 34 -14.04 -1.93 0.59
N VAL A 35 -13.65 -1.93 -0.69
CA VAL A 35 -14.17 -0.99 -1.70
C VAL A 35 -15.67 -1.18 -1.87
N LEU A 36 -16.15 -2.40 -2.03
CA LEU A 36 -17.58 -2.66 -2.18
C LEU A 36 -18.38 -2.14 -0.98
N LYS A 37 -17.93 -2.42 0.25
CA LYS A 37 -18.59 -1.90 1.46
C LYS A 37 -18.51 -0.37 1.54
N TYR A 38 -17.39 0.24 1.17
CA TYR A 38 -17.25 1.70 1.16
C TYR A 38 -18.33 2.39 0.33
N TYR A 39 -18.60 1.89 -0.87
CA TYR A 39 -19.61 2.46 -1.77
C TYR A 39 -21.06 2.24 -1.28
N PHE A 40 -21.37 1.08 -0.69
CA PHE A 40 -22.76 0.71 -0.38
C PHE A 40 -23.16 0.84 1.08
N GLN A 41 -22.20 0.86 2.01
CA GLN A 41 -22.41 0.80 3.46
C GLN A 41 -21.58 1.86 4.23
N GLY A 42 -20.76 2.66 3.54
CA GLY A 42 -19.82 3.59 4.16
C GLY A 42 -18.51 2.92 4.56
N VAL A 43 -17.60 3.68 5.17
CA VAL A 43 -16.23 3.25 5.49
C VAL A 43 -16.25 2.02 6.39
N PRO A 44 -15.75 0.86 5.96
CA PRO A 44 -15.73 -0.34 6.80
C PRO A 44 -14.51 -0.38 7.74
N SER A 45 -13.40 0.28 7.37
CA SER A 45 -12.22 0.46 8.21
C SER A 45 -11.43 1.69 7.76
N TRP A 46 -11.11 2.59 8.70
CA TRP A 46 -10.24 3.75 8.47
C TRP A 46 -8.75 3.40 8.39
N LYS A 47 -8.37 2.25 8.95
CA LYS A 47 -6.95 1.83 9.08
C LYS A 47 -6.53 0.81 8.04
N TRP A 48 -7.48 0.11 7.41
CA TRP A 48 -7.19 -0.91 6.42
C TRP A 48 -6.55 -0.30 5.17
N TYR A 49 -5.50 -0.96 4.67
CA TYR A 49 -4.85 -0.64 3.41
C TYR A 49 -4.30 -1.92 2.78
N TYR A 50 -4.10 -1.92 1.47
CA TYR A 50 -3.44 -3.03 0.78
C TYR A 50 -1.91 -2.87 0.87
N PRO A 51 -1.16 -3.77 1.54
CA PRO A 51 0.24 -3.54 1.90
C PRO A 51 1.24 -3.88 0.77
N TYR A 52 0.81 -3.86 -0.48
CA TYR A 52 1.67 -4.14 -1.63
C TYR A 52 1.49 -3.12 -2.75
N HIS A 53 2.57 -2.83 -3.49
CA HIS A 53 2.54 -1.90 -4.61
C HIS A 53 1.99 -2.50 -5.91
N TYR A 54 1.87 -3.84 -5.98
CA TYR A 54 1.45 -4.56 -7.18
C TYR A 54 0.30 -5.52 -6.87
N SER A 55 -0.48 -5.84 -7.91
CA SER A 55 -1.56 -6.82 -7.82
C SER A 55 -1.07 -8.25 -8.10
N PRO A 56 -1.71 -9.28 -7.55
CA PRO A 56 -1.50 -10.66 -7.99
C PRO A 56 -2.12 -10.92 -9.36
N PHE A 57 -1.79 -12.06 -9.98
CA PHE A 57 -2.45 -12.49 -11.20
C PHE A 57 -3.85 -13.01 -10.93
N ALA A 58 -4.74 -12.89 -11.91
CA ALA A 58 -6.08 -13.48 -11.84
C ALA A 58 -6.05 -14.99 -11.58
N SER A 59 -5.04 -15.70 -12.10
CA SER A 59 -4.86 -17.15 -11.91
C SER A 59 -4.49 -17.55 -10.48
N ASP A 60 -4.23 -16.59 -9.59
CA ASP A 60 -3.96 -16.84 -8.19
C ASP A 60 -5.22 -16.91 -7.33
N PHE A 61 -6.35 -16.41 -7.81
CA PHE A 61 -7.62 -16.43 -7.07
C PHE A 61 -8.35 -17.75 -7.23
N ILE A 62 -7.81 -18.79 -6.60
CA ILE A 62 -8.45 -20.10 -6.44
C ILE A 62 -9.01 -20.23 -5.02
N ASP A 63 -10.15 -20.89 -4.87
CA ASP A 63 -10.78 -21.20 -3.58
C ASP A 63 -11.05 -19.98 -2.68
N ILE A 64 -11.39 -18.83 -3.28
CA ILE A 64 -11.64 -17.58 -2.54
C ILE A 64 -12.94 -17.57 -1.71
N GLY A 65 -13.81 -18.57 -1.89
CA GLY A 65 -15.12 -18.64 -1.24
C GLY A 65 -15.06 -18.77 0.29
N ASP A 66 -13.96 -19.34 0.81
CA ASP A 66 -13.77 -19.57 2.24
C ASP A 66 -13.08 -18.40 2.96
N ILE A 67 -12.69 -17.34 2.23
CA ILE A 67 -12.02 -16.18 2.82
C ILE A 67 -13.03 -15.38 3.64
N GLN A 68 -12.83 -15.39 4.96
CA GLN A 68 -13.63 -14.58 5.87
C GLN A 68 -13.00 -13.20 6.04
N VAL A 69 -13.73 -12.17 5.61
CA VAL A 69 -13.27 -10.77 5.67
C VAL A 69 -13.91 -10.06 6.85
N TYR A 70 -13.09 -9.61 7.79
CA TYR A 70 -13.49 -8.82 8.95
C TYR A 70 -12.79 -7.47 8.92
N PHE A 71 -13.54 -6.40 9.17
CA PHE A 71 -13.00 -5.05 9.26
C PHE A 71 -13.22 -4.48 10.65
N GLU A 72 -12.17 -3.93 11.23
CA GLU A 72 -12.26 -3.06 12.40
C GLU A 72 -12.43 -1.62 11.91
N LEU A 73 -13.53 -0.96 12.29
CA LEU A 73 -13.84 0.39 11.83
C LEU A 73 -12.70 1.37 12.16
N GLY A 74 -12.19 1.32 13.40
CA GLY A 74 -11.20 2.28 13.89
C GLY A 74 -11.73 3.72 13.88
N GLU A 75 -10.80 4.67 13.87
CA GLU A 75 -11.08 6.10 13.80
C GLU A 75 -10.24 6.73 12.68
N PRO A 76 -10.71 7.82 12.06
CA PRO A 76 -9.90 8.58 11.12
C PRO A 76 -8.68 9.17 11.81
N PHE A 77 -7.57 9.28 11.08
CA PHE A 77 -6.39 10.00 11.56
C PHE A 77 -6.74 11.45 11.89
N LYS A 78 -6.08 12.01 12.92
CA LYS A 78 -6.14 13.45 13.16
C LYS A 78 -5.52 14.21 11.99
N PRO A 79 -5.90 15.47 11.76
CA PRO A 79 -5.41 16.23 10.61
C PRO A 79 -3.88 16.25 10.47
N PHE A 80 -3.14 16.43 11.58
CA PHE A 80 -1.67 16.44 11.54
C PHE A 80 -1.05 15.04 11.37
N GLU A 81 -1.67 14.00 11.91
CA GLU A 81 -1.25 12.60 11.70
C GLU A 81 -1.40 12.23 10.22
N GLN A 82 -2.52 12.61 9.61
CA GLN A 82 -2.75 12.46 8.17
C GLN A 82 -1.73 13.25 7.35
N LEU A 83 -1.50 14.53 7.67
CA LEU A 83 -0.55 15.36 6.94
C LEU A 83 0.88 14.79 6.99
N MET A 84 1.33 14.32 8.15
CA MET A 84 2.62 13.65 8.26
C MET A 84 2.68 12.35 7.43
N SER A 85 1.56 11.64 7.30
CA SER A 85 1.51 10.37 6.54
C SER A 85 1.49 10.56 5.02
N VAL A 86 1.11 11.75 4.52
CA VAL A 86 0.94 12.00 3.07
C VAL A 86 1.95 13.00 2.50
N LEU A 87 2.43 13.95 3.30
CA LEU A 87 3.32 15.00 2.80
C LEU A 87 4.77 14.53 2.76
N PRO A 88 5.52 14.89 1.71
CA PRO A 88 6.97 14.77 1.74
C PRO A 88 7.58 15.81 2.69
N ALA A 89 8.79 15.56 3.17
CA ALA A 89 9.53 16.48 4.04
C ALA A 89 9.74 17.89 3.43
N HIS A 90 9.67 18.02 2.10
CA HIS A 90 9.75 19.31 1.42
C HIS A 90 8.56 20.23 1.70
N SER A 91 7.41 19.68 2.07
CA SER A 91 6.17 20.43 2.35
C SER A 91 5.93 20.64 3.84
N LYS A 92 7.00 20.62 4.65
CA LYS A 92 6.93 20.70 6.12
C LYS A 92 6.33 22.01 6.64
N GLU A 93 6.34 23.10 5.87
CA GLU A 93 5.72 24.37 6.29
C GLU A 93 4.22 24.26 6.61
N HIS A 94 3.54 23.21 6.11
CA HIS A 94 2.13 22.96 6.40
C HIS A 94 1.87 22.29 7.75
N LEU A 95 2.93 21.93 8.48
CA LEU A 95 2.86 21.31 9.80
C LEU A 95 3.37 22.27 10.88
N PRO A 96 2.83 22.18 12.11
CA PRO A 96 3.42 22.84 13.27
C PRO A 96 4.91 22.52 13.44
N VAL A 97 5.70 23.52 13.84
CA VAL A 97 7.17 23.44 14.02
C VAL A 97 7.64 22.17 14.76
N PRO A 98 6.97 21.69 15.84
CA PRO A 98 7.40 20.47 16.51
C PRO A 98 7.38 19.22 15.63
N PHE A 99 6.43 19.09 14.71
CA PHE A 99 6.30 17.94 13.82
C PHE A 99 7.26 18.00 12.63
N GLN A 100 7.67 19.20 12.21
CA GLN A 100 8.58 19.37 11.07
C GLN A 100 9.91 18.65 11.29
N LYS A 101 10.43 18.66 12.52
CA LYS A 101 11.67 17.99 12.89
C LYS A 101 11.62 16.48 12.66
N LEU A 102 10.46 15.87 12.92
CA LEU A 102 10.26 14.43 12.71
C LEU A 102 10.44 14.01 11.25
N MET A 103 10.25 14.93 10.29
CA MET A 103 10.38 14.65 8.86
C MET A 103 11.79 14.92 8.32
N THR A 104 12.64 15.65 9.04
CA THR A 104 13.91 16.17 8.51
C THR A 104 15.14 15.77 9.28
N GLU A 105 15.04 15.56 10.59
CA GLU A 105 16.20 15.21 11.42
C GLU A 105 16.54 13.72 11.25
N GLU A 106 17.83 13.42 11.13
CA GLU A 106 18.31 12.04 10.90
C GLU A 106 18.13 11.13 12.13
N ASP A 107 17.99 11.73 13.32
CA ASP A 107 17.73 11.03 14.59
C ASP A 107 16.23 10.77 14.84
N SER A 108 15.34 11.24 13.96
CA SER A 108 13.90 11.00 14.07
C SER A 108 13.56 9.52 13.92
N GLU A 109 12.72 9.00 14.81
CA GLU A 109 12.24 7.61 14.80
C GLU A 109 11.49 7.24 13.51
N ILE A 110 10.96 8.23 12.79
CA ILE A 110 10.15 8.05 11.58
C ILE A 110 10.81 8.59 10.31
N ILE A 111 12.11 8.92 10.35
CA ILE A 111 12.83 9.49 9.20
C ILE A 111 12.83 8.56 7.97
N CYS A 112 12.74 7.25 8.18
CA CYS A 112 12.71 6.25 7.11
C CYS A 112 11.49 6.39 6.17
N PHE A 113 10.42 7.05 6.62
CA PHE A 113 9.24 7.31 5.80
C PHE A 113 9.36 8.56 4.92
N TYR A 114 10.44 9.35 5.07
CA TYR A 114 10.68 10.58 4.32
C TYR A 114 11.95 10.52 3.47
N PRO A 115 12.08 9.57 2.54
CA PRO A 115 13.25 9.49 1.68
C PRO A 115 13.33 10.71 0.75
N LYS A 116 14.55 11.25 0.56
CA LYS A 116 14.80 12.33 -0.41
C LYS A 116 14.69 11.85 -1.86
N GLU A 117 15.00 10.57 -2.09
CA GLU A 117 14.94 9.91 -3.38
C GLU A 117 14.24 8.56 -3.26
N PHE A 118 13.36 8.25 -4.20
CA PHE A 118 12.70 6.95 -4.29
C PHE A 118 12.69 6.48 -5.74
N LYS A 119 12.64 5.15 -5.93
CA LYS A 119 12.63 4.54 -7.26
C LYS A 119 11.21 4.46 -7.78
N ILE A 120 11.00 4.87 -9.02
CA ILE A 120 9.74 4.69 -9.75
C ILE A 120 9.93 3.53 -10.71
N ASP A 121 9.11 2.49 -10.57
CA ASP A 121 9.04 1.40 -11.52
C ASP A 121 7.91 1.64 -12.53
N LEU A 122 8.27 1.84 -13.80
CA LEU A 122 7.31 2.07 -14.87
C LEU A 122 6.39 0.86 -15.12
N ASN A 123 6.79 -0.35 -14.70
CA ASN A 123 6.00 -1.57 -14.86
C ASN A 123 5.35 -1.76 -16.26
N GLY A 124 6.10 -1.43 -17.32
CA GLY A 124 5.65 -1.54 -18.71
C GLY A 124 4.76 -0.39 -19.20
N LYS A 125 4.55 0.66 -18.38
CA LYS A 125 3.86 1.90 -18.77
C LYS A 125 4.80 2.85 -19.51
N LYS A 126 4.18 3.77 -20.25
CA LYS A 126 4.91 4.72 -21.10
C LYS A 126 5.40 5.94 -20.32
N PHE A 127 4.61 6.40 -19.35
CA PHE A 127 4.90 7.61 -18.59
C PHE A 127 5.02 7.32 -17.10
N ALA A 128 5.87 8.07 -16.40
CA ALA A 128 6.16 7.87 -14.98
C ALA A 128 5.00 8.15 -14.02
N TRP A 129 3.92 8.79 -14.49
CA TRP A 129 2.70 9.05 -13.70
C TRP A 129 1.64 7.94 -13.81
N GLN A 130 1.90 6.91 -14.63
CA GLN A 130 1.02 5.77 -14.88
C GLN A 130 1.42 4.54 -14.06
#